data_AF-J1JQZ7-F1
#
_entry.id   AF-J1JQZ7-F1
#
_cell.length_a   1.000
_cell.length_b   1.000
_cell.length_c   1.000
_cell.angle_alpha   90.00
_cell.angle_beta   90.00
_cell.angle_gamma   90.00
#
_symmetry.space_group_name_H-M   'P 1'
#
loop_
_entity.id
_entity.type
_entity.pdbx_description
1 polymer ?
#
loop_
_entity_poly.entity_id
_entity_poly.type
_entity_poly.pdbx_seq_one_letter_code
_entity_poly.pdbx_strand_id
1 'polypeptide(L)'
;MNFLREYAKHIRFKLIIIIYIVGSILWGISQYKDKIDLSVFKTFKMQDIEDIMNTHLEEKKSTDPITKQQLAKHELALNLQKSVSLNNTTVFYGTASVTSGVTFKLVTPVAQSWRTHITRNIHLYGVDTCAPRQKAKLNNQEWPCGAVTTAWLVTKTLGQDLSCKQVLMHNGIYYAQCFVQGVDLAEAGLVEGMLVLSKDSKNPAPAQYRSAEEAARNNKIGLWSSDFTEPLQWRRDNGSYNPFASL
;
A
#
# COMPACT_ATOMS: atom_id res chain seq x y z
N MET A 1 8.59 43.07 27.88
CA MET A 1 7.57 42.61 28.84
C MET A 1 6.42 41.80 28.20
N ASN A 2 6.33 41.63 26.87
CA ASN A 2 5.26 40.86 26.20
C ASN A 2 5.58 39.37 25.96
N PHE A 3 6.86 38.99 25.85
CA PHE A 3 7.26 37.62 25.53
C PHE A 3 6.98 36.61 26.67
N LEU A 4 7.26 36.99 27.92
CA LEU A 4 6.99 36.15 29.10
C LEU A 4 5.48 35.92 29.32
N ARG A 5 4.64 36.88 28.90
CA ARG A 5 3.17 36.81 29.03
C ARG A 5 2.56 35.83 28.02
N GLU A 6 3.13 35.74 26.83
CA GLU A 6 2.69 34.84 25.76
C GLU A 6 3.17 33.41 26.01
N TYR A 7 4.40 33.27 26.51
CA TYR A 7 4.96 32.00 26.97
C TYR A 7 4.16 31.39 28.13
N ALA A 8 3.75 32.22 29.10
CA ALA A 8 2.91 31.79 30.22
C ALA A 8 1.50 31.32 29.78
N LYS A 9 0.92 31.91 28.72
CA LYS A 9 -0.36 31.47 28.17
C LYS A 9 -0.24 30.09 27.51
N HIS A 10 0.82 29.85 26.74
CA HIS A 10 1.06 28.56 26.10
C HIS A 10 1.29 27.42 27.12
N ILE A 11 2.01 27.69 28.21
CA ILE A 11 2.20 26.71 29.29
C ILE A 11 0.87 26.38 29.98
N ARG A 12 0.05 27.39 30.29
CA ARG A 12 -1.27 27.17 30.89
C ARG A 12 -2.19 26.35 29.99
N PHE A 13 -2.19 26.62 28.69
CA PHE A 13 -2.98 25.85 27.73
C PHE A 13 -2.53 24.39 27.61
N LYS A 14 -1.21 24.14 27.57
CA LYS A 14 -0.67 22.77 27.57
C LYS A 14 -1.00 22.01 28.85
N LEU A 15 -0.96 22.66 30.02
CA LEU A 15 -1.33 22.04 31.30
C LEU A 15 -2.81 21.63 31.34
N ILE A 16 -3.71 22.48 30.83
CA ILE A 16 -5.15 22.16 30.76
C ILE A 16 -5.39 20.91 29.89
N ILE A 17 -4.71 20.84 28.72
CA ILE A 17 -4.83 19.67 27.83
C ILE A 17 -4.32 18.40 28.50
N ILE A 18 -3.17 18.46 29.18
CA ILE A 18 -2.60 17.29 29.88
C ILE A 18 -3.54 16.83 31.00
N ILE A 19 -4.08 17.75 31.80
CA ILE A 19 -5.04 17.42 32.87
C ILE A 19 -6.30 16.78 32.28
N TYR A 20 -6.81 17.27 31.15
CA TYR A 20 -7.98 16.69 30.48
C TYR A 20 -7.71 15.27 29.95
N ILE A 21 -6.54 15.04 29.35
CA ILE A 21 -6.13 13.72 28.86
C ILE A 21 -5.98 12.74 30.03
N VAL A 22 -5.25 13.12 31.08
CA VAL A 22 -5.03 12.28 32.27
C VAL A 22 -6.35 12.02 33.00
N GLY A 23 -7.21 13.03 33.12
CA GLY A 23 -8.56 12.88 33.69
C GLY A 23 -9.45 11.93 32.88
N SER A 24 -9.39 12.00 31.55
CA SER A 24 -10.15 11.08 30.67
C SER A 24 -9.64 9.65 30.75
N ILE A 25 -8.32 9.45 30.84
CA ILE A 25 -7.71 8.12 31.01
C ILE A 25 -8.07 7.55 32.39
N LEU A 26 -7.94 8.34 33.46
CA LEU A 26 -8.30 7.91 34.82
C LEU A 26 -9.80 7.60 34.95
N TRP A 27 -10.67 8.41 34.33
CA TRP A 27 -12.11 8.17 34.29
C TRP A 27 -12.46 6.90 33.48
N GLY A 28 -11.78 6.67 32.35
CA GLY A 28 -11.91 5.45 31.57
C GLY A 28 -11.48 4.20 32.35
N ILE A 29 -10.34 4.25 33.04
CA ILE A 29 -9.84 3.15 33.88
C ILE A 29 -10.79 2.89 35.07
N SER A 30 -11.36 3.95 35.67
CA SER A 30 -12.34 3.82 36.74
C SER A 30 -13.63 3.10 36.31
N GLN A 31 -14.06 3.26 35.05
CA GLN A 31 -15.27 2.64 34.52
C GLN A 31 -15.07 1.21 34.00
N TYR A 32 -13.81 0.78 33.79
CA TYR A 32 -13.49 -0.50 33.17
C TYR A 32 -12.76 -1.50 34.10
N LYS A 33 -12.60 -1.16 35.38
CA LYS A 33 -11.88 -1.97 36.37
C LYS A 33 -12.47 -3.39 36.55
N ASP A 34 -13.77 -3.58 36.28
CA ASP A 34 -14.46 -4.87 36.45
C ASP A 34 -14.57 -5.71 35.16
N LYS A 35 -13.99 -5.26 34.03
CA LYS A 35 -14.15 -5.92 32.71
C LYS A 35 -12.87 -6.36 32.01
N ILE A 36 -11.71 -6.22 32.65
CA ILE A 36 -10.43 -6.62 32.07
C ILE A 36 -10.03 -8.00 32.62
N ASP A 37 -10.37 -9.05 31.87
CA ASP A 37 -9.89 -10.41 32.13
C ASP A 37 -8.51 -10.59 31.49
N LEU A 38 -7.46 -10.58 32.33
CA LEU A 38 -6.05 -10.75 31.93
C LEU A 38 -5.66 -12.22 31.70
N SER A 39 -6.62 -13.15 31.70
CA SER A 39 -6.37 -14.58 31.46
C SER A 39 -5.87 -14.91 30.05
N VAL A 40 -6.23 -14.10 29.04
CA VAL A 40 -5.85 -14.31 27.62
C VAL A 40 -4.34 -14.21 27.38
N PHE A 41 -3.61 -13.41 28.16
CA PHE A 41 -2.16 -13.26 27.99
C PHE A 41 -1.32 -14.36 28.65
N LYS A 42 -1.95 -15.22 29.49
CA LYS A 42 -1.24 -16.30 30.17
C LYS A 42 -1.10 -17.56 29.31
N THR A 43 -1.97 -17.73 28.32
CA THR A 43 -2.03 -18.91 27.44
C THR A 43 -0.98 -18.91 26.33
N PHE A 44 -0.25 -17.81 26.10
CA PHE A 44 0.68 -17.65 24.97
C PHE A 44 2.17 -17.74 25.33
N LYS A 45 2.54 -18.36 26.46
CA LYS A 45 3.96 -18.59 26.77
C LYS A 45 4.32 -20.07 26.90
N MET A 46 5.34 -20.42 26.11
CA MET A 46 6.35 -21.46 26.31
C MET A 46 6.14 -22.90 25.82
N GLN A 47 5.06 -23.24 25.11
CA GLN A 47 4.90 -24.63 24.61
C GLN A 47 5.10 -24.81 23.09
N ASP A 48 4.91 -23.76 22.26
CA ASP A 48 4.97 -23.89 20.79
C ASP A 48 6.38 -23.74 20.19
N ILE A 49 7.41 -23.43 20.99
CA ILE A 49 8.78 -23.18 20.48
C ILE A 49 9.63 -24.48 20.46
N GLU A 50 9.23 -25.51 21.21
CA GLU A 50 10.00 -26.77 21.32
C GLU A 50 9.71 -27.74 20.16
N ASP A 51 8.53 -27.69 19.56
CA ASP A 51 8.15 -28.55 18.42
C ASP A 51 8.76 -28.12 17.07
N ILE A 52 9.12 -26.84 16.91
CA ILE A 52 9.69 -26.31 15.66
C ILE A 52 11.17 -26.70 15.50
N MET A 53 11.91 -26.93 16.59
CA MET A 53 13.33 -27.28 16.52
C MET A 53 13.59 -28.77 16.20
N ASN A 54 12.65 -29.66 16.52
CA ASN A 54 12.84 -31.10 16.34
C ASN A 54 12.51 -31.61 14.92
N THR A 55 11.82 -30.82 14.10
CA THR A 55 11.53 -31.17 12.70
C THR A 55 12.68 -30.89 11.74
N HIS A 56 13.62 -30.00 12.10
CA HIS A 56 14.72 -29.60 11.21
C HIS A 56 16.00 -30.45 11.34
N LEU A 57 16.03 -31.43 12.25
CA LEU A 57 17.21 -32.27 12.50
C LEU A 57 17.23 -33.60 11.71
N GLU A 58 16.13 -34.00 11.09
CA GLU A 58 16.05 -35.30 10.38
C GLU A 58 16.35 -35.25 8.88
N GLU A 59 16.23 -34.10 8.21
CA GLU A 59 16.45 -34.02 6.75
C GLU A 59 17.94 -33.96 6.32
N LYS A 60 18.87 -33.86 7.27
CA LYS A 60 20.30 -33.67 6.97
C LYS A 60 21.11 -34.96 7.09
N LYS A 61 20.79 -36.00 6.29
CA LYS A 61 21.69 -37.15 6.12
C LYS A 61 21.42 -37.99 4.86
N SER A 62 22.01 -37.58 3.73
CA SER A 62 22.54 -38.49 2.70
C SER A 62 23.49 -37.74 1.76
N THR A 63 24.59 -38.37 1.36
CA THR A 63 25.87 -37.73 0.95
C THR A 63 26.35 -38.24 -0.42
N ASP A 64 26.66 -37.31 -1.35
CA ASP A 64 27.70 -37.25 -2.42
C ASP A 64 27.86 -38.36 -3.50
N PRO A 65 28.73 -38.23 -4.56
CA PRO A 65 29.46 -37.07 -5.15
C PRO A 65 29.26 -36.97 -6.70
N ILE A 66 30.08 -36.16 -7.43
CA ILE A 66 30.35 -36.09 -8.91
C ILE A 66 29.92 -34.72 -9.48
N THR A 67 30.68 -33.89 -10.21
CA THR A 67 32.08 -33.78 -10.68
C THR A 67 32.28 -32.33 -11.17
N LYS A 68 33.53 -31.84 -11.19
CA LYS A 68 34.06 -30.51 -11.56
C LYS A 68 33.63 -29.86 -12.91
N GLN A 69 32.50 -30.22 -13.49
CA GLN A 69 32.03 -29.72 -14.80
C GLN A 69 31.00 -28.58 -14.70
N GLN A 70 30.43 -28.33 -13.51
CA GLN A 70 29.43 -27.26 -13.32
C GLN A 70 30.02 -25.86 -13.10
N LEU A 71 31.30 -25.73 -12.73
CA LEU A 71 31.86 -24.43 -12.37
C LEU A 71 32.14 -23.52 -13.59
N ALA A 72 32.48 -24.08 -14.75
CA ALA A 72 32.68 -23.30 -15.98
C ALA A 72 31.35 -22.94 -16.70
N LYS A 73 30.29 -23.71 -16.47
CA LYS A 73 28.97 -23.46 -17.06
C LYS A 73 28.22 -22.35 -16.29
N HIS A 74 28.48 -22.21 -15.00
CA HIS A 74 27.86 -21.17 -14.17
C HIS A 74 28.42 -19.77 -14.43
N GLU A 75 29.69 -19.66 -14.86
CA GLU A 75 30.34 -18.38 -15.16
C GLU A 75 29.96 -17.81 -16.54
N LEU A 76 29.62 -18.69 -17.50
CA LEU A 76 29.07 -18.28 -18.80
C LEU A 76 27.58 -17.92 -18.71
N ALA A 77 26.81 -18.61 -17.86
CA ALA A 77 25.39 -18.32 -17.66
C ALA A 77 25.14 -16.98 -16.93
N LEU A 78 26.02 -16.61 -15.99
CA LEU A 78 25.94 -15.32 -15.28
C LEU A 78 26.24 -14.12 -16.19
N ASN A 79 27.01 -14.33 -17.27
CA ASN A 79 27.35 -13.27 -18.23
C ASN A 79 26.41 -13.21 -19.46
N LEU A 80 25.65 -14.26 -19.76
CA LEU A 80 24.66 -14.25 -20.85
C LEU A 80 23.27 -13.74 -20.44
N GLN A 81 22.96 -13.69 -19.14
CA GLN A 81 21.77 -13.03 -18.61
C GLN A 81 21.95 -11.52 -18.36
N LYS A 82 23.17 -10.99 -18.49
CA LYS A 82 23.46 -9.56 -18.32
C LYS A 82 23.26 -8.73 -19.60
N SER A 83 22.91 -9.35 -20.72
CA SER A 83 22.70 -8.69 -22.02
C SER A 83 21.25 -8.68 -22.53
N VAL A 84 20.28 -9.08 -21.69
CA VAL A 84 18.85 -8.95 -22.03
C VAL A 84 18.32 -7.64 -21.47
N SER A 85 18.39 -6.61 -22.31
CA SER A 85 17.67 -5.34 -22.22
C SER A 85 17.83 -4.57 -20.89
N LEU A 86 18.93 -3.81 -20.82
CA LEU A 86 19.02 -2.66 -19.92
C LEU A 86 18.05 -1.57 -20.42
N ASN A 87 16.74 -1.78 -20.25
CA ASN A 87 15.81 -0.67 -20.25
C ASN A 87 16.15 0.14 -19.00
N ASN A 88 16.68 1.36 -19.16
CA ASN A 88 16.90 2.30 -18.06
C ASN A 88 15.56 2.56 -17.35
N THR A 89 15.23 1.70 -16.40
CA THR A 89 13.97 1.74 -15.67
C THR A 89 14.13 2.78 -14.58
N THR A 90 13.52 3.92 -14.79
CA THR A 90 13.55 5.03 -13.84
C THR A 90 12.74 4.64 -12.60
N VAL A 91 13.42 4.55 -11.47
CA VAL A 91 12.83 4.27 -10.17
C VAL A 91 12.81 5.54 -9.34
N PHE A 92 11.65 5.88 -8.80
CA PHE A 92 11.44 7.01 -7.91
C PHE A 92 11.21 6.53 -6.49
N TYR A 93 11.77 7.26 -5.52
CA TYR A 93 11.55 7.01 -4.10
C TYR A 93 10.88 8.21 -3.44
N GLY A 94 10.06 7.97 -2.43
CA GLY A 94 9.41 9.03 -1.68
C GLY A 94 8.20 8.56 -0.89
N THR A 95 7.44 9.51 -0.35
CA THR A 95 6.20 9.26 0.38
C THR A 95 4.99 9.61 -0.48
N ALA A 96 3.86 8.93 -0.27
CA ALA A 96 2.64 9.19 -1.02
C ALA A 96 1.75 10.22 -0.33
N SER A 97 1.30 11.22 -1.10
CA SER A 97 0.16 12.06 -0.78
C SER A 97 -0.99 11.64 -1.70
N VAL A 98 -1.88 10.77 -1.19
CA VAL A 98 -2.93 10.11 -1.97
C VAL A 98 -3.96 11.10 -2.50
N THR A 99 -4.32 10.98 -3.78
CA THR A 99 -5.28 11.87 -4.47
C THR A 99 -6.53 11.12 -4.96
N SER A 100 -6.44 9.83 -5.23
CA SER A 100 -7.58 8.93 -5.49
C SER A 100 -7.20 7.48 -5.20
N GLY A 101 -8.12 6.52 -5.38
CA GLY A 101 -7.84 5.08 -5.17
C GLY A 101 -6.72 4.47 -6.03
N VAL A 102 -6.25 5.15 -7.09
CA VAL A 102 -5.12 4.69 -7.93
C VAL A 102 -4.10 5.79 -8.23
N THR A 103 -4.29 7.00 -7.69
CA THR A 103 -3.38 8.13 -7.95
C THR A 103 -2.89 8.76 -6.67
N PHE A 104 -1.66 9.26 -6.71
CA PHE A 104 -1.07 10.00 -5.61
C PHE A 104 0.05 10.91 -6.11
N LYS A 105 0.39 11.91 -5.31
CA LYS A 105 1.58 12.73 -5.46
C LYS A 105 2.73 12.05 -4.70
N LEU A 106 3.75 11.59 -5.41
CA LEU A 106 4.98 11.06 -4.80
C LEU A 106 5.89 12.22 -4.43
N VAL A 107 6.12 12.39 -3.13
CA VAL A 107 6.93 13.45 -2.56
C VAL A 107 8.32 12.91 -2.25
N THR A 108 9.32 13.35 -3.02
CA THR A 108 10.73 12.99 -2.84
C THR A 108 11.44 14.12 -2.08
N PRO A 109 12.03 13.86 -0.89
CA PRO A 109 12.89 14.82 -0.22
C PRO A 109 14.08 15.21 -1.10
N VAL A 110 14.50 16.47 -1.06
CA VAL A 110 15.72 16.92 -1.75
C VAL A 110 16.69 17.54 -0.76
N ALA A 111 17.98 17.32 -0.99
CA ALA A 111 19.06 17.83 -0.13
C ALA A 111 19.44 19.31 -0.40
N GLN A 112 18.70 20.04 -1.24
CA GLN A 112 19.10 21.36 -1.75
C GLN A 112 18.34 22.53 -1.12
N SER A 113 19.02 23.68 -1.02
CA SER A 113 18.68 24.83 -0.17
C SER A 113 17.36 25.58 -0.46
N TRP A 114 16.73 25.45 -1.64
CA TRP A 114 15.58 26.30 -2.02
C TRP A 114 14.31 25.53 -2.40
N ARG A 115 14.40 24.21 -2.60
CA ARG A 115 13.24 23.32 -2.74
C ARG A 115 13.21 22.39 -1.55
N THR A 116 12.06 22.23 -0.92
CA THR A 116 11.89 21.28 0.20
C THR A 116 11.65 19.85 -0.29
N HIS A 117 11.09 19.69 -1.49
CA HIS A 117 10.75 18.40 -2.09
C HIS A 117 10.54 18.50 -3.62
N ILE A 118 10.60 17.37 -4.32
CA ILE A 118 10.11 17.18 -5.69
C ILE A 118 8.80 16.39 -5.61
N THR A 119 7.79 16.81 -6.36
CA THR A 119 6.50 16.09 -6.46
C THR A 119 6.32 15.51 -7.85
N ARG A 120 5.90 14.23 -7.92
CA ARG A 120 5.52 13.56 -9.18
C ARG A 120 4.09 13.05 -9.07
N ASN A 121 3.28 13.27 -10.10
CA ASN A 121 1.94 12.70 -10.19
C ASN A 121 2.06 11.24 -10.63
N ILE A 122 1.70 10.31 -9.74
CA ILE A 122 1.74 8.88 -10.00
C ILE A 122 0.34 8.35 -10.22
N HIS A 123 0.20 7.45 -11.20
CA HIS A 123 -0.94 6.55 -11.36
C HIS A 123 -0.44 5.10 -11.29
N LEU A 124 -1.10 4.24 -10.51
CA LEU A 124 -0.76 2.81 -10.46
C LEU A 124 -0.94 2.19 -11.85
N TYR A 125 0.10 1.54 -12.36
CA TYR A 125 0.10 0.99 -13.72
C TYR A 125 -0.83 -0.23 -13.83
N GLY A 126 -1.52 -0.37 -14.97
CA GLY A 126 -2.29 -1.59 -15.31
C GLY A 126 -3.61 -1.79 -14.57
N VAL A 127 -3.98 -0.89 -13.65
CA VAL A 127 -5.17 -0.99 -12.82
C VAL A 127 -6.02 0.27 -12.86
N ASP A 128 -7.28 0.12 -12.45
CA ASP A 128 -8.28 1.17 -12.32
C ASP A 128 -9.09 0.94 -11.05
N THR A 129 -9.95 1.89 -10.68
CA THR A 129 -10.78 1.84 -9.47
C THR A 129 -12.07 2.62 -9.65
N CYS A 130 -13.07 2.32 -8.83
CA CYS A 130 -14.21 3.20 -8.59
C CYS A 130 -13.78 4.67 -8.52
N ALA A 131 -14.43 5.53 -9.32
CA ALA A 131 -14.18 6.96 -9.27
C ALA A 131 -14.56 7.52 -7.88
N PRO A 132 -14.00 8.64 -7.40
CA PRO A 132 -14.19 9.09 -6.01
C PRO A 132 -15.65 9.24 -5.54
N ARG A 133 -16.58 9.57 -6.44
CA ARG A 133 -18.02 9.71 -6.15
C ARG A 133 -18.85 8.50 -6.56
N GLN A 134 -18.22 7.46 -7.10
CA GLN A 134 -18.88 6.24 -7.51
C GLN A 134 -19.29 5.42 -6.29
N LYS A 135 -20.47 4.80 -6.41
CA LYS A 135 -21.02 3.86 -5.43
C LYS A 135 -21.14 2.46 -6.03
N ALA A 136 -21.14 1.48 -5.14
CA ALA A 136 -21.46 0.08 -5.42
C ALA A 136 -22.62 -0.37 -4.51
N LYS A 137 -23.21 -1.53 -4.80
CA LYS A 137 -24.40 -2.03 -4.11
C LYS A 137 -24.21 -3.48 -3.66
N LEU A 138 -24.31 -3.73 -2.36
CA LEU A 138 -24.25 -5.07 -1.76
C LEU A 138 -25.62 -5.39 -1.15
N ASN A 139 -26.33 -6.40 -1.64
CA ASN A 139 -27.65 -6.82 -1.11
C ASN A 139 -28.61 -5.63 -0.90
N ASN A 140 -28.71 -4.75 -1.90
CA ASN A 140 -29.46 -3.50 -1.87
C ASN A 140 -28.91 -2.34 -1.02
N GLN A 141 -27.84 -2.55 -0.26
CA GLN A 141 -27.15 -1.48 0.46
C GLN A 141 -26.14 -0.79 -0.45
N GLU A 142 -26.33 0.51 -0.70
CA GLU A 142 -25.31 1.33 -1.37
C GLU A 142 -24.12 1.60 -0.43
N TRP A 143 -22.91 1.58 -1.00
CA TRP A 143 -21.68 1.97 -0.30
C TRP A 143 -20.74 2.76 -1.22
N PRO A 144 -19.94 3.70 -0.68
CA PRO A 144 -19.15 4.64 -1.46
C PRO A 144 -17.81 4.03 -1.91
N CYS A 145 -17.84 3.13 -2.89
CA CYS A 145 -16.66 2.36 -3.30
C CYS A 145 -15.45 3.24 -3.69
N GLY A 146 -15.66 4.41 -4.31
CA GLY A 146 -14.55 5.31 -4.64
C GLY A 146 -13.83 5.89 -3.42
N ALA A 147 -14.60 6.26 -2.39
CA ALA A 147 -14.05 6.77 -1.13
C ALA A 147 -13.34 5.64 -0.37
N VAL A 148 -13.92 4.44 -0.38
CA VAL A 148 -13.32 3.26 0.27
C VAL A 148 -12.00 2.86 -0.37
N THR A 149 -11.89 2.79 -1.70
CA THR A 149 -10.58 2.50 -2.34
C THR A 149 -9.57 3.60 -2.05
N THR A 150 -9.99 4.88 -2.04
CA THR A 150 -9.08 5.98 -1.70
C THR A 150 -8.54 5.83 -0.27
N ALA A 151 -9.42 5.51 0.69
CA ALA A 151 -9.02 5.23 2.07
C ALA A 151 -8.10 4.01 2.16
N TRP A 152 -8.41 2.94 1.42
CA TRP A 152 -7.55 1.76 1.33
C TRP A 152 -6.13 2.12 0.84
N LEU A 153 -5.99 2.92 -0.22
CA LEU A 153 -4.65 3.31 -0.68
C LEU A 153 -3.91 4.15 0.37
N VAL A 154 -4.62 5.01 1.10
CA VAL A 154 -4.06 5.74 2.25
C VAL A 154 -3.56 4.77 3.31
N THR A 155 -4.32 3.73 3.69
CA THR A 155 -3.87 2.78 4.72
C THR A 155 -2.64 1.98 4.29
N LYS A 156 -2.46 1.74 3.00
CA LYS A 156 -1.27 1.06 2.47
C LYS A 156 -0.03 1.93 2.39
N THR A 157 -0.18 3.26 2.31
CA THR A 157 0.92 4.16 1.94
C THR A 157 1.27 5.23 2.97
N LEU A 158 0.35 5.55 3.89
CA LEU A 158 0.57 6.59 4.88
C LEU A 158 1.73 6.23 5.83
N GLY A 159 2.72 7.12 5.93
CA GLY A 159 3.90 6.91 6.75
C GLY A 159 4.87 5.85 6.22
N GLN A 160 4.68 5.38 4.97
CA GLN A 160 5.55 4.41 4.33
C GLN A 160 6.42 5.07 3.25
N ASP A 161 7.62 4.54 3.07
CA ASP A 161 8.45 4.83 1.90
C ASP A 161 8.06 3.94 0.73
N LEU A 162 7.87 4.56 -0.43
CA LEU A 162 7.51 3.88 -1.67
C LEU A 162 8.71 3.85 -2.63
N SER A 163 8.79 2.76 -3.38
CA SER A 163 9.59 2.66 -4.60
C SER A 163 8.66 2.53 -5.79
N CYS A 164 8.74 3.44 -6.75
CA CYS A 164 7.89 3.45 -7.94
C CYS A 164 8.73 3.29 -9.21
N LYS A 165 8.58 2.16 -9.89
CA LYS A 165 9.21 1.87 -11.16
C LYS A 165 8.33 2.39 -12.30
N GLN A 166 8.81 3.42 -12.99
CA GLN A 166 8.10 3.99 -14.13
C GLN A 166 7.96 2.96 -15.25
N VAL A 167 6.74 2.85 -15.79
CA VAL A 167 6.47 2.08 -17.01
C VAL A 167 6.34 3.03 -18.19
N LEU A 168 5.55 4.10 -18.03
CA LEU A 168 5.37 5.12 -19.05
C LEU A 168 4.99 6.47 -18.42
N MET A 169 5.04 7.52 -19.22
CA MET A 169 4.63 8.87 -18.83
C MET A 169 3.69 9.43 -19.88
N HIS A 170 2.56 9.99 -19.45
CA HIS A 170 1.59 10.63 -20.32
C HIS A 170 1.04 11.88 -19.64
N ASN A 171 1.08 13.03 -20.32
CA ASN A 171 0.56 14.32 -19.84
C ASN A 171 1.02 14.69 -18.41
N GLY A 172 2.29 14.48 -18.07
CA GLY A 172 2.81 14.81 -16.73
C GLY A 172 2.50 13.77 -15.66
N ILE A 173 1.78 12.69 -15.99
CA ILE A 173 1.44 11.60 -15.08
C ILE A 173 2.36 10.42 -15.38
N TYR A 174 3.02 9.92 -14.34
CA TYR A 174 3.86 8.74 -14.38
C TYR A 174 3.01 7.52 -14.04
N TYR A 175 2.85 6.62 -15.00
CA TYR A 175 2.23 5.33 -14.75
C TYR A 175 3.32 4.36 -14.30
N ALA A 176 3.22 3.89 -13.05
CA ALA A 176 4.30 3.16 -12.40
C ALA A 176 3.77 1.95 -11.61
N GLN A 177 4.60 0.91 -11.52
CA GLN A 177 4.44 -0.13 -10.51
C GLN A 177 5.08 0.39 -9.22
N CYS A 178 4.31 0.45 -8.15
CA CYS A 178 4.75 1.04 -6.89
C CYS A 178 4.70 0.02 -5.76
N PHE A 179 5.74 0.03 -4.94
CA PHE A 179 6.00 -0.98 -3.94
C PHE A 179 6.15 -0.35 -2.57
N VAL A 180 5.54 -0.98 -1.57
CA VAL A 180 5.76 -0.71 -0.14
C VAL A 180 6.37 -1.96 0.47
N GLN A 181 7.57 -1.85 1.02
CA GLN A 181 8.29 -3.00 1.61
C GLN A 181 8.39 -4.22 0.68
N GLY A 182 8.50 -3.98 -0.64
CA GLY A 182 8.57 -5.03 -1.66
C GLY A 182 7.22 -5.55 -2.16
N VAL A 183 6.10 -5.14 -1.56
CA VAL A 183 4.75 -5.53 -1.99
C VAL A 183 4.23 -4.58 -3.06
N ASP A 184 3.84 -5.10 -4.23
CA ASP A 184 3.21 -4.32 -5.31
C ASP A 184 1.81 -3.86 -4.89
N LEU A 185 1.60 -2.54 -4.83
CA LEU A 185 0.33 -1.94 -4.44
C LEU A 185 -0.80 -2.26 -5.40
N ALA A 186 -0.54 -2.31 -6.70
CA ALA A 186 -1.58 -2.61 -7.69
C ALA A 186 -2.02 -4.07 -7.57
N GLU A 187 -1.07 -5.00 -7.43
CA GLU A 187 -1.37 -6.42 -7.19
C GLU A 187 -2.15 -6.62 -5.89
N ALA A 188 -1.69 -6.02 -4.79
CA ALA A 188 -2.37 -6.10 -3.49
C ALA A 188 -3.82 -5.57 -3.58
N GLY A 189 -4.04 -4.48 -4.32
CA GLY A 189 -5.38 -3.93 -4.53
C GLY A 189 -6.28 -4.83 -5.36
N LEU A 190 -5.73 -5.58 -6.32
CA LEU A 190 -6.48 -6.58 -7.09
C LEU A 190 -6.85 -7.77 -6.20
N VAL A 191 -5.91 -8.29 -5.41
CA VAL A 191 -6.14 -9.40 -4.46
C VAL A 191 -7.21 -9.04 -3.43
N GLU A 192 -7.15 -7.82 -2.89
CA GLU A 192 -8.12 -7.33 -1.89
C GLU A 192 -9.44 -6.83 -2.51
N GLY A 193 -9.59 -6.94 -3.84
CA GLY A 193 -10.80 -6.55 -4.55
C GLY A 193 -11.10 -5.05 -4.50
N MET A 194 -10.09 -4.21 -4.27
CA MET A 194 -10.22 -2.74 -4.21
C MET A 194 -9.99 -2.10 -5.58
N LEU A 195 -9.25 -2.79 -6.45
CA LEU A 195 -8.90 -2.37 -7.80
C LEU A 195 -9.44 -3.36 -8.84
N VAL A 196 -9.51 -2.91 -10.08
CA VAL A 196 -9.83 -3.74 -11.25
C VAL A 196 -8.73 -3.57 -12.29
N LEU A 197 -8.59 -4.54 -13.19
CA LEU A 197 -7.72 -4.43 -14.35
C LEU A 197 -8.18 -3.26 -15.24
N SER A 198 -7.23 -2.43 -15.63
CA SER A 198 -7.51 -1.37 -16.60
C SER A 198 -7.85 -2.00 -17.95
N LYS A 199 -8.90 -1.46 -18.60
CA LYS A 199 -9.29 -1.84 -19.96
C LYS A 199 -8.50 -1.12 -21.05
N ASP A 200 -7.53 -0.28 -20.71
CA ASP A 200 -6.67 0.35 -21.71
C ASP A 200 -5.73 -0.69 -22.33
N SER A 201 -6.05 -1.10 -23.55
CA SER A 201 -5.36 -2.17 -24.28
C SER A 201 -4.01 -1.76 -24.85
N LYS A 202 -3.61 -0.48 -24.73
CA LYS A 202 -2.38 0.01 -25.37
C LYS A 202 -1.12 -0.55 -24.75
N ASN A 203 -1.13 -0.87 -23.45
CA ASN A 203 0.03 -1.40 -22.76
C ASN A 203 -0.39 -2.58 -21.86
N PRO A 204 0.24 -3.76 -22.01
CA PRO A 204 -0.15 -4.92 -21.23
C PRO A 204 0.20 -4.74 -19.76
N ALA A 205 -0.76 -5.04 -18.88
CA ALA A 205 -0.51 -5.16 -17.44
C ALA A 205 0.41 -6.35 -17.13
N PRO A 206 1.12 -6.35 -15.99
CA PRO A 206 1.86 -7.51 -15.52
C PRO A 206 0.99 -8.77 -15.49
N ALA A 207 1.56 -9.91 -15.91
CA ALA A 207 0.79 -11.13 -16.14
C ALA A 207 0.03 -11.61 -14.89
N GLN A 208 0.63 -11.43 -13.70
CA GLN A 208 0.06 -11.86 -12.43
C GLN A 208 -1.18 -11.06 -11.99
N TYR A 209 -1.39 -9.86 -12.54
CA TYR A 209 -2.55 -9.03 -12.18
C TYR A 209 -3.88 -9.67 -12.60
N ARG A 210 -3.89 -10.39 -13.72
CA ARG A 210 -5.09 -11.11 -14.18
C ARG A 210 -5.48 -12.22 -13.22
N SER A 211 -4.53 -13.05 -12.81
CA SER A 211 -4.80 -14.10 -11.83
C SER A 211 -5.24 -13.53 -10.47
N ALA A 212 -4.67 -12.40 -10.05
CA ALA A 212 -5.08 -11.72 -8.81
C ALA A 212 -6.54 -11.24 -8.88
N GLU A 213 -6.93 -10.57 -9.96
CA GLU A 213 -8.32 -10.11 -10.15
C GLU A 213 -9.31 -11.28 -10.26
N GLU A 214 -8.96 -12.32 -11.03
CA GLU A 214 -9.81 -13.50 -11.20
C GLU A 214 -10.02 -14.23 -9.87
N ALA A 215 -8.98 -14.35 -9.06
CA ALA A 215 -9.10 -14.92 -7.72
C ALA A 215 -10.02 -14.08 -6.83
N ALA A 216 -9.87 -12.75 -6.81
CA ALA A 216 -10.76 -11.87 -6.04
C ALA A 216 -12.21 -11.94 -6.52
N ARG A 217 -12.43 -12.02 -7.84
CA ARG A 217 -13.74 -12.17 -8.47
C ARG A 217 -14.42 -13.47 -8.08
N ASN A 218 -13.72 -14.60 -8.23
CA ASN A 218 -14.24 -15.93 -7.93
C ASN A 218 -14.61 -16.08 -6.46
N ASN A 219 -13.84 -15.44 -5.57
CA ASN A 219 -14.06 -15.47 -4.13
C ASN A 219 -14.98 -14.33 -3.63
N LYS A 220 -15.53 -13.50 -4.52
CA LYS A 220 -16.41 -12.37 -4.19
C LYS A 220 -15.80 -11.41 -3.16
N ILE A 221 -14.53 -11.05 -3.35
CA ILE A 221 -13.76 -10.16 -2.45
C ILE A 221 -13.95 -8.70 -2.85
N GLY A 222 -14.12 -7.82 -1.86
CA GLY A 222 -14.15 -6.36 -2.07
C GLY A 222 -15.27 -5.94 -3.02
N LEU A 223 -14.93 -5.20 -4.07
CA LEU A 223 -15.84 -4.78 -5.15
C LEU A 223 -16.60 -5.97 -5.75
N TRP A 224 -15.97 -7.13 -5.89
CA TRP A 224 -16.56 -8.32 -6.49
C TRP A 224 -17.63 -9.00 -5.63
N SER A 225 -17.81 -8.56 -4.39
CA SER A 225 -18.97 -8.93 -3.56
C SER A 225 -20.26 -8.19 -3.95
N SER A 226 -20.13 -7.12 -4.74
CA SER A 226 -21.17 -6.12 -4.97
C SER A 226 -21.48 -5.96 -6.46
N ASP A 227 -22.65 -5.39 -6.75
CA ASP A 227 -22.96 -4.84 -8.07
C ASP A 227 -22.33 -3.45 -8.19
N PHE A 228 -21.54 -3.22 -9.24
CA PHE A 228 -20.95 -1.93 -9.53
C PHE A 228 -20.81 -1.69 -11.03
N THR A 229 -20.99 -0.45 -11.46
CA THR A 229 -20.66 -0.04 -12.83
C THR A 229 -19.15 -0.11 -13.03
N GLU A 230 -18.68 -0.68 -14.13
CA GLU A 230 -17.24 -0.70 -14.40
C GLU A 230 -16.65 0.73 -14.41
N PRO A 231 -15.50 1.00 -13.78
CA PRO A 231 -15.02 2.37 -13.53
C PRO A 231 -14.89 3.26 -14.76
N LEU A 232 -14.38 2.73 -15.88
CA LEU A 232 -14.24 3.49 -17.11
C LEU A 232 -15.62 3.86 -17.67
N GLN A 233 -16.59 2.95 -17.62
CA GLN A 233 -17.97 3.23 -18.00
C GLN A 233 -18.58 4.30 -17.09
N TRP A 234 -18.41 4.18 -15.77
CA TRP A 234 -18.95 5.17 -14.84
C TRP A 234 -18.44 6.58 -15.13
N ARG A 235 -17.15 6.74 -15.44
CA ARG A 235 -16.55 8.04 -15.80
C ARG A 235 -17.03 8.56 -17.15
N ARG A 236 -17.37 7.69 -18.11
CA ARG A 236 -18.03 8.12 -19.36
C ARG A 236 -19.41 8.73 -19.08
N ASP A 237 -20.16 8.14 -18.15
CA ASP A 237 -21.54 8.53 -17.88
C ASP A 237 -21.65 9.74 -16.94
N ASN A 238 -20.68 9.91 -16.02
CA ASN A 238 -20.75 10.92 -14.94
C ASN A 238 -19.62 11.97 -15.00
N GLY A 239 -18.73 11.86 -15.99
CA GLY A 239 -17.54 12.70 -16.13
C GLY A 239 -16.34 12.20 -15.32
N SER A 240 -15.16 12.72 -15.67
CA SER A 240 -13.91 12.43 -14.97
C SER A 240 -13.60 13.51 -13.94
N TYR A 241 -13.12 13.07 -12.78
CA TYR A 241 -12.49 13.95 -11.79
C TYR A 241 -11.01 14.06 -12.12
N ASN A 242 -10.44 15.27 -12.10
CA ASN A 242 -8.99 15.46 -12.19
C ASN A 242 -8.38 15.37 -10.78
N PRO A 243 -7.69 14.26 -10.44
CA PRO A 243 -7.11 14.08 -9.10
C PRO A 243 -5.91 14.99 -8.82
N PHE A 244 -5.40 15.70 -9.83
CA PHE A 244 -4.25 16.59 -9.71
C PHE A 244 -4.60 18.07 -9.89
N ALA A 245 -5.88 18.41 -10.05
CA ALA A 245 -6.30 19.81 -10.07
C ALA A 245 -5.92 20.47 -8.72
N SER A 246 -5.28 21.64 -8.79
CA SER A 246 -5.07 22.47 -7.61
C SER A 246 -6.43 22.95 -7.10
N LEU A 247 -6.75 22.63 -5.84
CA LEU A 247 -7.74 23.37 -5.06
C LEU A 247 -7.23 24.78 -4.78
#